data_AF-F8AER5-F1
#
_entry.id   AF-F8AER5-F1
#
_cell.length_a   1.000
_cell.length_b   1.000
_cell.length_c   1.000
_cell.angle_alpha   90.00
_cell.angle_beta   90.00
_cell.angle_gamma   90.00
#
_symmetry.space_group_name_H-M   'P 1'
#
loop_
_entity.id
_entity.type
_entity.pdbx_description
1 polymer ?
#
loop_
_entity_poly.entity_id
_entity_poly.type
_entity_poly.pdbx_seq_one_letter_code
_entity_poly.pdbx_strand_id
1 'polypeptide(L)'
;MRGQLSLDFLLAFLLISITALNLTYLAVGEKVKAEEFDTVAKLKVFAIDVRDTVAKVHSMGGGFSIRKEYPFELKPGDRIIVILDNTTNVIKIEATINGRVYSVIQRSQVPIYEQTLVILDASHSSFWITASDEGGFTHVRVSQ
;
A
#
# COMPACT_ATOMS: atom_id res chain seq x y z
N MET A 1 -43.45 -39.33 -23.30
CA MET A 1 -41.99 -39.41 -23.50
C MET A 1 -41.34 -38.09 -23.95
N ARG A 2 -41.84 -37.36 -24.95
CA ARG A 2 -41.22 -36.08 -25.40
C ARG A 2 -41.18 -34.95 -24.35
N GLY A 3 -42.19 -34.81 -23.49
CA GLY A 3 -42.21 -33.77 -22.44
C GLY A 3 -41.22 -34.01 -21.29
N GLN A 4 -40.88 -35.27 -21.02
CA GLN A 4 -39.93 -35.65 -19.96
C GLN A 4 -38.49 -35.33 -20.41
N LEU A 5 -38.19 -35.61 -21.68
CA LEU A 5 -36.91 -35.26 -22.32
C LEU A 5 -36.68 -33.73 -22.36
N SER A 6 -37.74 -32.94 -22.54
CA SER A 6 -37.69 -31.47 -22.49
C SER A 6 -37.46 -30.93 -21.08
N LEU A 7 -38.04 -31.58 -20.06
CA LEU A 7 -37.89 -31.17 -18.66
C LEU A 7 -36.46 -31.47 -18.18
N ASP A 8 -35.94 -32.65 -18.49
CA ASP A 8 -34.57 -33.05 -18.13
C ASP A 8 -33.54 -32.12 -18.77
N PHE A 9 -33.78 -31.68 -20.01
CA PHE A 9 -32.91 -30.74 -20.71
C PHE A 9 -32.95 -29.33 -20.07
N LEU A 10 -34.13 -28.87 -19.68
CA LEU A 10 -34.30 -27.61 -18.96
C LEU A 10 -33.57 -27.64 -17.61
N LEU A 11 -33.69 -28.75 -16.89
CA LEU A 11 -33.06 -28.97 -15.58
C LEU A 11 -31.54 -29.05 -15.70
N ALA A 12 -31.03 -29.74 -16.72
CA ALA A 12 -29.61 -29.80 -17.03
C ALA A 12 -29.04 -28.40 -17.37
N PHE A 13 -29.74 -27.63 -18.21
CA PHE A 13 -29.31 -26.27 -18.57
C PHE A 13 -29.30 -25.34 -17.36
N LEU A 14 -30.31 -25.43 -16.49
CA LEU A 14 -30.39 -24.68 -15.25
C LEU A 14 -29.22 -25.04 -14.31
N LEU A 15 -28.92 -26.32 -14.16
CA LEU A 15 -27.81 -26.80 -13.34
C LEU A 15 -26.48 -26.25 -13.86
N ILE A 16 -26.22 -26.38 -15.17
CA ILE A 16 -25.01 -25.86 -15.82
C ILE A 16 -24.89 -24.35 -15.62
N SER A 17 -25.99 -23.61 -15.79
CA SER A 17 -26.01 -22.15 -15.64
C SER A 17 -25.67 -21.72 -14.21
N ILE A 18 -26.28 -22.37 -13.21
CA ILE A 18 -25.99 -22.10 -11.80
C ILE A 18 -24.54 -22.44 -11.46
N THR A 19 -24.04 -23.57 -11.94
CA THR A 19 -22.63 -23.96 -11.74
C THR A 19 -21.68 -22.95 -12.38
N ALA A 20 -21.95 -22.49 -13.60
CA ALA A 20 -21.14 -21.49 -14.29
C ALA A 20 -21.13 -20.14 -13.55
N LEU A 21 -22.29 -19.70 -13.03
CA LEU A 21 -22.39 -18.49 -12.20
C LEU A 21 -21.56 -18.61 -10.92
N ASN A 22 -21.66 -19.75 -10.22
CA ASN A 22 -20.89 -19.99 -8.99
C ASN A 22 -19.38 -20.01 -9.25
N LEU A 23 -18.93 -20.67 -10.32
CA LEU A 23 -17.53 -20.67 -10.73
C LEU A 23 -17.04 -19.25 -11.05
N THR A 24 -17.84 -18.48 -11.78
CA THR A 24 -17.52 -17.08 -12.12
C THR A 24 -17.40 -16.23 -10.86
N TYR A 25 -18.35 -16.38 -9.93
CA TYR A 25 -18.33 -15.66 -8.66
C TYR A 25 -17.08 -15.98 -7.83
N LEU A 26 -16.71 -17.27 -7.73
CA LEU A 26 -15.48 -17.69 -7.04
C LEU A 26 -14.23 -17.13 -7.73
N ALA A 27 -14.16 -17.20 -9.05
CA ALA A 27 -13.02 -16.68 -9.80
C ALA A 27 -12.84 -15.17 -9.61
N VAL A 28 -13.94 -14.40 -9.61
CA VAL A 28 -13.92 -12.96 -9.34
C VAL A 28 -13.46 -12.69 -7.90
N GLY A 29 -13.97 -13.45 -6.93
CA GLY A 29 -13.56 -13.32 -5.52
C GLY A 29 -12.08 -13.59 -5.30
N GLU A 30 -11.52 -14.64 -5.90
CA GLU A 30 -10.09 -14.95 -5.81
C GLU A 30 -9.22 -13.90 -6.50
N LYS A 31 -9.67 -13.36 -7.64
CA LYS A 31 -8.98 -12.24 -8.31
C LYS A 31 -8.88 -11.02 -7.40
N VAL A 32 -9.97 -10.61 -6.76
CA VAL A 32 -9.99 -9.44 -5.87
C VAL A 32 -9.05 -9.65 -4.67
N LYS A 33 -9.04 -10.84 -4.06
CA LYS A 33 -8.10 -11.16 -2.98
C LYS A 33 -6.64 -11.10 -3.43
N ALA A 34 -6.35 -11.58 -4.64
CA ALA A 34 -5.00 -11.52 -5.20
C ALA A 34 -4.53 -10.07 -5.42
N GLU A 35 -5.41 -9.19 -5.91
CA GLU A 35 -5.12 -7.76 -6.08
C GLU A 35 -4.89 -7.05 -4.73
N GLU A 36 -5.69 -7.38 -3.70
CA GLU A 36 -5.49 -6.86 -2.35
C GLU A 36 -4.15 -7.32 -1.75
N PHE A 37 -3.82 -8.60 -1.91
CA PHE A 37 -2.57 -9.17 -1.43
C PHE A 37 -1.36 -8.51 -2.11
N ASP A 38 -1.39 -8.33 -3.43
CA ASP A 38 -0.35 -7.62 -4.19
C ASP A 38 -0.17 -6.19 -3.69
N THR A 39 -1.28 -5.47 -3.45
CA THR A 39 -1.26 -4.10 -2.92
C THR A 39 -0.59 -4.04 -1.54
N VAL A 40 -0.99 -4.93 -0.62
CA VAL A 40 -0.42 -4.99 0.73
C VAL A 40 1.06 -5.38 0.69
N ALA A 41 1.45 -6.32 -0.18
CA ALA A 41 2.83 -6.74 -0.34
C ALA A 41 3.71 -5.56 -0.81
N LYS A 42 3.27 -4.82 -1.84
CA LYS A 42 3.98 -3.64 -2.35
C LYS A 42 4.08 -2.54 -1.29
N LEU A 43 3.01 -2.26 -0.55
CA LEU A 43 3.03 -1.31 0.57
C LEU A 43 4.02 -1.72 1.65
N LYS A 44 4.10 -3.02 1.97
CA LYS A 44 5.03 -3.54 2.98
C LYS A 44 6.49 -3.41 2.53
N VAL A 45 6.78 -3.73 1.27
CA VAL A 45 8.12 -3.54 0.68
C VAL A 45 8.50 -2.07 0.70
N PHE A 46 7.59 -1.19 0.29
CA PHE A 46 7.81 0.26 0.34
C PHE A 46 8.05 0.76 1.78
N ALA A 47 7.29 0.28 2.77
CA ALA A 47 7.50 0.65 4.17
C ALA A 47 8.87 0.23 4.71
N ILE A 48 9.36 -0.95 4.30
CA ILE A 48 10.71 -1.41 4.63
C ILE A 48 11.76 -0.51 3.97
N ASP A 49 11.59 -0.19 2.69
CA ASP A 49 12.52 0.69 1.96
C ASP A 49 12.60 2.10 2.57
N VAL A 50 11.45 2.67 2.96
CA VAL A 50 11.41 3.96 3.67
C VAL A 50 12.12 3.87 5.01
N ARG A 51 11.85 2.83 5.80
CA ARG A 51 12.53 2.62 7.10
C ARG A 51 14.05 2.53 6.94
N ASP A 52 14.51 1.73 6.00
CA ASP A 52 15.95 1.54 5.78
C ASP A 52 16.59 2.83 5.26
N THR A 53 15.86 3.62 4.48
CA THR A 53 16.32 4.92 4.00
C THR A 53 16.37 5.97 5.11
N VAL A 54 15.38 6.01 6.01
CA VAL A 54 15.41 6.86 7.20
C VAL A 54 16.64 6.55 8.06
N ALA A 55 16.92 5.26 8.32
CA ALA A 55 18.11 4.84 9.07
C ALA A 55 19.41 5.22 8.35
N LYS A 56 19.46 5.05 7.02
CA LYS A 56 20.60 5.45 6.21
C LYS A 56 20.83 6.96 6.25
N VAL A 57 19.79 7.75 6.01
CA VAL A 57 19.87 9.21 5.98
C VAL A 57 20.29 9.75 7.34
N HIS A 58 19.74 9.20 8.43
CA HIS A 58 20.19 9.50 9.80
C HIS A 58 21.69 9.19 9.98
N SER A 59 22.15 8.03 9.53
CA SER A 59 23.55 7.61 9.72
C SER A 59 24.56 8.43 8.92
N MET A 60 24.12 9.04 7.81
CA MET A 60 24.97 9.91 6.97
C MET A 60 25.12 11.33 7.55
N GLY A 61 24.24 11.74 8.48
CA GLY A 61 24.29 13.05 9.13
C GLY A 61 23.62 14.17 8.33
N GLY A 62 23.70 15.38 8.87
CA GLY A 62 23.04 16.57 8.34
C GLY A 62 23.47 16.95 6.92
N GLY A 63 22.48 17.42 6.15
CA GLY A 63 22.68 17.83 4.75
C GLY A 63 22.55 16.69 3.75
N PHE A 64 22.40 15.44 4.21
CA PHE A 64 22.15 14.30 3.34
C PHE A 64 20.64 14.16 3.06
N SER A 65 20.31 13.89 1.79
CA SER A 65 18.93 13.68 1.34
C SER A 65 18.86 12.56 0.31
N ILE A 66 17.79 11.78 0.37
CA ILE A 66 17.47 10.74 -0.62
C ILE A 66 16.05 10.98 -1.12
N ARG A 67 15.89 11.04 -2.45
CA ARG A 67 14.59 11.01 -3.10
C ARG A 67 14.06 9.60 -3.17
N LYS A 68 12.80 9.42 -2.83
CA LYS A 68 12.05 8.17 -2.97
C LYS A 68 10.83 8.38 -3.84
N GLU A 69 10.45 7.32 -4.50
CA GLU A 69 9.24 7.23 -5.31
C GLU A 69 8.49 5.98 -4.90
N TYR A 70 7.17 6.07 -4.95
CA TYR A 70 6.32 4.94 -4.65
C TYR A 70 6.36 3.89 -5.78
N PRO A 71 6.35 2.57 -5.50
CA PRO A 71 6.73 1.56 -6.50
C PRO A 71 5.63 1.17 -7.50
N PHE A 72 4.49 1.88 -7.54
CA PHE A 72 3.46 1.67 -8.56
C PHE A 72 2.63 2.92 -8.83
N GLU A 73 1.97 2.92 -9.99
CA GLU A 73 1.12 4.02 -10.44
C GLU A 73 -0.14 4.14 -9.57
N LEU A 74 -0.38 5.35 -9.07
CA LEU A 74 -1.60 5.70 -8.35
C LEU A 74 -2.65 6.19 -9.35
N LYS A 75 -3.87 5.67 -9.24
CA LYS A 75 -5.00 6.16 -10.05
C LYS A 75 -5.54 7.46 -9.46
N PRO A 76 -6.30 8.25 -10.23
CA PRO A 76 -7.04 9.38 -9.66
C PRO A 76 -7.92 8.94 -8.49
N GLY A 77 -7.75 9.59 -7.34
CA GLY A 77 -8.45 9.25 -6.09
C GLY A 77 -7.67 8.31 -5.15
N ASP A 78 -6.62 7.65 -5.64
CA ASP A 78 -5.68 6.93 -4.79
C ASP A 78 -4.71 7.91 -4.11
N ARG A 79 -4.31 7.59 -2.89
CA ARG A 79 -3.33 8.39 -2.13
C ARG A 79 -2.53 7.53 -1.16
N ILE A 80 -1.33 7.97 -0.86
CA ILE A 80 -0.46 7.37 0.13
C ILE A 80 0.08 8.44 1.05
N ILE A 81 0.06 8.18 2.34
CA ILE A 81 0.52 9.09 3.38
C ILE A 81 1.67 8.38 4.08
N VAL A 82 2.86 8.95 3.97
CA VAL A 82 4.04 8.50 4.71
C VAL A 82 4.19 9.42 5.92
N ILE A 83 4.22 8.83 7.12
CA ILE A 83 4.27 9.56 8.38
C ILE A 83 5.46 9.03 9.19
N LEU A 84 6.34 9.93 9.60
CA LEU A 84 7.30 9.68 10.68
C LEU A 84 6.66 10.17 11.97
N ASP A 85 6.34 9.26 12.90
CA ASP A 85 5.69 9.58 14.17
C ASP A 85 6.74 9.58 15.29
N ASN A 86 6.93 10.76 15.91
CA ASN A 86 7.88 10.97 17.00
C ASN A 86 7.35 10.52 18.37
N THR A 87 6.03 10.41 18.55
CA THR A 87 5.40 10.03 19.82
C THR A 87 5.58 8.54 20.06
N THR A 88 5.42 7.73 19.01
CA THR A 88 5.52 6.27 19.11
C THR A 88 6.81 5.69 18.49
N ASN A 89 7.63 6.55 17.87
CA ASN A 89 8.87 6.18 17.16
C ASN A 89 8.62 5.12 16.06
N VAL A 90 7.57 5.34 15.27
CA VAL A 90 7.19 4.48 14.15
C VAL A 90 7.12 5.24 12.84
N ILE A 91 7.27 4.50 11.76
CA ILE A 91 7.04 4.94 10.39
C ILE A 91 5.73 4.30 9.98
N LYS A 92 4.73 5.13 9.70
CA LYS A 92 3.39 4.69 9.30
C LYS A 92 3.18 5.03 7.83
N ILE A 93 2.73 4.04 7.07
CA ILE A 93 2.32 4.22 5.68
C ILE A 93 0.84 3.87 5.58
N GLU A 94 0.03 4.89 5.35
CA GLU A 94 -1.39 4.73 5.08
C GLU A 94 -1.65 4.88 3.59
N ALA A 95 -2.47 4.01 3.02
CA ALA A 95 -2.83 4.09 1.62
C ALA A 95 -4.33 3.99 1.45
N THR A 96 -4.89 4.82 0.58
CA THR A 96 -6.25 4.66 0.05
C THR A 96 -6.11 4.25 -1.40
N ILE A 97 -6.46 3.01 -1.74
CA ILE A 97 -6.30 2.44 -3.09
C ILE A 97 -7.61 1.77 -3.51
N ASN A 98 -8.17 2.17 -4.65
CA ASN A 98 -9.47 1.72 -5.15
C ASN A 98 -10.60 1.80 -4.07
N GLY A 99 -10.60 2.87 -3.27
CA GLY A 99 -11.57 3.10 -2.19
C GLY A 99 -11.37 2.29 -0.91
N ARG A 100 -10.30 1.49 -0.83
CA ARG A 100 -9.94 0.70 0.37
C ARG A 100 -8.79 1.34 1.11
N VAL A 101 -8.80 1.22 2.44
CA VAL A 101 -7.76 1.78 3.30
C VAL A 101 -6.83 0.66 3.79
N TYR A 102 -5.53 0.88 3.61
CA TYR A 102 -4.46 0.01 4.05
C TYR A 102 -3.54 0.77 4.99
N SER A 103 -2.96 0.08 5.97
CA SER A 103 -2.01 0.67 6.92
C SER A 103 -0.88 -0.30 7.20
N VAL A 104 0.34 0.17 7.05
CA VAL A 104 1.56 -0.57 7.40
C VAL A 104 2.34 0.27 8.41
N ILE A 105 2.67 -0.34 9.54
CA ILE A 105 3.44 0.29 10.61
C ILE A 105 4.79 -0.42 10.71
N GLN A 106 5.87 0.34 10.72
CA GLN A 106 7.24 -0.14 10.93
C GLN A 106 7.84 0.60 12.11
N ARG A 107 8.50 -0.12 13.03
CA ARG A 107 9.25 0.53 14.08
C ARG A 107 10.49 1.18 13.48
N SER A 108 10.77 2.43 13.86
CA SER A 108 12.01 3.08 13.46
C SER A 108 13.20 2.49 14.24
N GLN A 109 14.32 2.28 13.54
CA GLN A 109 15.59 1.86 14.16
C GLN A 109 16.39 3.04 14.72
N VAL A 110 16.04 4.26 14.29
CA VAL A 110 16.64 5.52 14.75
C VAL A 110 15.57 6.38 15.43
N PRO A 111 15.94 7.30 16.34
CA PRO A 111 14.98 8.21 16.95
C PRO A 111 14.33 9.11 15.91
N ILE A 112 13.00 9.22 15.95
CA ILE A 112 12.23 10.24 15.24
C ILE A 112 11.96 11.36 16.24
N TYR A 113 12.56 12.53 16.03
CA TYR A 113 12.44 13.67 16.93
C TYR A 113 11.23 14.56 16.60
N GLU A 114 10.89 14.66 15.32
CA GLU A 114 9.79 15.49 14.82
C GLU A 114 8.79 14.64 14.02
N GLN A 115 7.49 14.89 14.25
CA GLN A 115 6.46 14.28 13.42
C GLN A 115 6.40 14.97 12.07
N THR A 116 6.66 14.23 11.00
CA THR A 116 6.57 14.73 9.63
C THR A 116 5.74 13.82 8.76
N LEU A 117 5.05 14.38 7.76
CA LEU A 117 4.24 13.61 6.84
C LEU A 117 4.35 14.15 5.41
N VAL A 118 4.18 13.26 4.45
CA VAL A 118 4.05 13.60 3.03
C VAL A 118 2.91 12.81 2.41
N ILE A 119 2.16 13.46 1.53
CA ILE A 119 1.05 12.86 0.80
C ILE A 119 1.50 12.67 -0.65
N LEU A 120 1.40 11.44 -1.13
CA LEU A 120 1.66 11.03 -2.50
C LEU A 120 0.34 10.74 -3.18
N ASP A 121 0.21 11.22 -4.41
CA ASP A 121 -0.96 11.05 -5.26
C ASP A 121 -0.52 10.87 -6.72
N ALA A 122 -1.47 10.80 -7.65
CA ALA A 122 -1.18 10.62 -9.07
C ALA A 122 -0.34 11.77 -9.69
N SER A 123 -0.32 12.96 -9.09
CA SER A 123 0.48 14.11 -9.54
C SER A 123 1.82 14.23 -8.81
N HIS A 124 1.92 13.65 -7.62
CA HIS A 124 3.11 13.72 -6.76
C HIS A 124 3.50 12.32 -6.30
N SER A 125 4.26 11.59 -7.14
CA SER A 125 4.70 10.22 -6.86
C SER A 125 5.95 10.13 -5.98
N SER A 126 6.68 11.23 -5.82
CA SER A 126 7.99 11.26 -5.16
C SER A 126 8.04 12.21 -3.97
N PHE A 127 8.95 11.92 -3.05
CA PHE A 127 9.24 12.72 -1.86
C PHE A 127 10.71 12.59 -1.47
N TRP A 128 11.16 13.48 -0.60
CA TRP A 128 12.50 13.49 -0.03
C TRP A 128 12.50 13.01 1.42
N ILE A 129 13.55 12.27 1.76
CA ILE A 129 13.92 11.95 3.14
C ILE A 129 15.23 12.68 3.41
N THR A 130 15.21 13.62 4.35
CA THR A 130 16.33 14.53 4.60
C THR A 130 16.77 14.48 6.06
N ALA A 131 18.08 14.53 6.29
CA ALA A 131 18.67 14.71 7.60
C ALA A 131 19.09 16.18 7.82
N SER A 132 18.77 16.74 8.99
CA SER A 132 19.35 17.99 9.51
C SER A 132 19.97 17.74 10.87
N ASP A 133 21.15 18.32 11.11
CA ASP A 133 21.77 18.29 12.42
C ASP A 133 21.37 19.54 13.21
N GLU A 134 20.59 19.35 14.27
CA GLU A 134 20.07 20.43 15.10
C GLU A 134 20.27 20.08 16.57
N GLY A 135 20.97 20.95 17.31
CA GLY A 135 21.22 20.74 18.73
C GLY A 135 22.10 19.52 19.05
N GLY A 136 22.93 19.06 18.11
CA GLY A 136 23.79 17.88 18.29
C GLY A 136 23.09 16.54 18.05
N PHE A 137 21.83 16.56 17.60
CA PHE A 137 21.08 15.39 17.17
C PHE A 137 20.82 15.45 15.67
N THR A 138 20.77 14.29 15.03
CA THR A 138 20.37 14.17 13.62
C THR A 138 18.87 13.94 13.52
N HIS A 139 18.16 14.91 12.98
CA HIS A 139 16.72 14.88 12.76
C HIS A 139 16.44 14.38 11.34
N VAL A 140 15.54 13.42 11.20
CA VAL A 140 15.08 12.96 9.88
C VAL A 140 13.66 13.41 9.65
N ARG A 141 13.41 13.99 8.47
CA ARG A 141 12.11 14.48 8.03
C ARG A 141 11.75 13.98 6.63
N VAL A 142 10.46 13.80 6.42
CA VAL A 142 9.89 13.62 5.07
C VAL A 142 9.34 14.95 4.55
N SER A 143 9.60 15.25 3.29
CA SER A 143 9.09 16.45 2.60
C SER A 143 8.78 16.13 1.15
N GLN A 144 7.91 16.92 0.52
CA GLN A 144 7.65 16.81 -0.92
C GLN A 144 8.86 17.23 -1.75
#